data_AF-A0A956PTM1-F1
#
_entry.id   AF-A0A956PTM1-F1
#
_cell.length_a   1.000
_cell.length_b   1.000
_cell.length_c   1.000
_cell.angle_alpha   90.00
_cell.angle_beta   90.00
_cell.angle_gamma   90.00
#
_symmetry.space_group_name_H-M   'P 1'
#
loop_
_entity.id
_entity.type
_entity.pdbx_description
1 polymer ?
#
loop_
_entity_poly.entity_id
_entity_poly.type
_entity_poly.pdbx_seq_one_letter_code
_entity_poly.pdbx_strand_id
1 'polypeptide(L)' 'IHEAGPIGIGFSLFVVVIAALNLVLDFDFIEQGVEYGAPKYMEWYAAFGLVVTLIWLYLEILRLLMKLQSRD' A
#
# COMPACT_ATOMS: atom_id res chain seq x y z
N ILE A 1 12.93 -4.61 -27.20
CA ILE A 1 12.92 -3.15 -26.98
C ILE A 1 11.55 -2.56 -26.64
N HIS A 2 10.56 -3.35 -26.19
CA HIS A 2 9.19 -2.86 -25.96
C HIS A 2 8.62 -3.01 -24.54
N GLU A 3 9.41 -3.33 -23.50
CA GLU A 3 8.80 -3.66 -22.18
C GLU A 3 9.19 -2.77 -21.00
N ALA A 4 10.17 -1.87 -21.16
CA ALA A 4 10.60 -0.93 -20.11
C ALA A 4 10.34 0.54 -20.49
N GLY A 5 9.19 0.82 -21.11
CA GLY A 5 8.82 2.20 -21.42
C GLY A 5 8.57 3.01 -20.14
N PRO A 6 8.89 4.33 -20.11
CA PRO A 6 8.63 5.24 -18.97
C PRO A 6 7.18 5.20 -18.45
N ILE A 7 6.23 4.74 -19.27
CA ILE A 7 4.85 4.42 -18.91
C ILE A 7 4.77 3.40 -17.76
N GLY A 8 5.61 2.37 -17.76
CA GLY A 8 5.64 1.33 -16.72
C GLY A 8 6.23 1.78 -15.38
N ILE A 9 6.98 2.88 -15.36
CA ILE A 9 7.47 3.54 -14.13
C ILE A 9 6.40 4.52 -13.63
N GLY A 10 5.82 5.32 -14.53
CA GLY A 10 4.73 6.25 -14.19
C GLY A 10 3.49 5.53 -13.65
N PHE A 11 3.12 4.39 -14.23
CA PHE A 11 2.01 3.56 -13.75
C PHE A 11 2.28 3.02 -12.34
N SER A 12 3.47 2.46 -12.08
CA SER A 12 3.77 1.96 -10.74
C SER A 12 3.85 3.08 -9.70
N LEU A 13 4.35 4.27 -10.05
CA LEU A 13 4.34 5.42 -9.15
C LEU A 13 2.91 5.83 -8.79
N PHE A 14 2.01 5.86 -9.77
CA PHE A 14 0.60 6.15 -9.57
C PHE A 14 -0.08 5.13 -8.65
N VAL A 15 0.19 3.84 -8.85
CA VAL A 15 -0.33 2.75 -8.00
C VAL A 15 0.17 2.89 -6.56
N VAL A 16 1.45 3.21 -6.34
CA VAL A 16 1.99 3.42 -4.99
C VAL A 16 1.34 4.61 -4.29
N VAL A 17 1.10 5.71 -5.01
CA VAL A 17 0.41 6.89 -4.42
C VAL A 17 -1.03 6.53 -4.03
N ILE A 18 -1.78 5.84 -4.90
CA ILE A 18 -3.15 5.39 -4.57
C ILE A 18 -3.16 4.42 -3.40
N ALA A 19 -2.21 3.49 -3.34
CA ALA A 19 -2.11 2.52 -2.27
C ALA A 19 -1.76 3.17 -0.92
N ALA A 20 -0.86 4.16 -0.93
CA ALA A 20 -0.53 4.94 0.27
C ALA A 20 -1.74 5.73 0.79
N LEU A 21 -2.54 6.31 -0.11
CA LEU A 21 -3.80 6.97 0.26
C LEU A 21 -4.82 5.97 0.82
N ASN A 22 -4.95 4.77 0.24
CA ASN A 22 -5.81 3.72 0.80
C ASN A 22 -5.35 3.28 2.19
N LEU A 23 -4.05 3.15 2.44
CA LEU A 23 -3.52 2.83 3.78
C LEU A 23 -3.94 3.87 4.83
N VAL A 24 -3.86 5.16 4.47
CA VAL A 24 -4.26 6.26 5.37
C VAL A 24 -5.76 6.21 5.64
N LEU A 25 -6.57 6.01 4.60
CA LEU A 25 -8.02 5.87 4.75
C LEU A 25 -8.41 4.62 5.55
N ASP A 26 -7.74 3.50 5.34
CA ASP A 26 -7.92 2.27 6.11
C ASP A 26 -7.58 2.50 7.58
N PHE A 27 -6.50 3.24 7.87
CA PHE A 27 -6.11 3.61 9.23
C PHE A 27 -7.16 4.49 9.92
N ASP A 28 -7.62 5.55 9.26
CA ASP A 28 -8.66 6.46 9.77
C ASP A 28 -9.98 5.71 10.02
N PHE A 29 -10.38 4.81 9.10
CA PHE A 29 -11.58 3.99 9.28
C PHE A 29 -11.49 3.06 10.48
N ILE A 30 -10.30 2.48 10.72
CA ILE A 30 -10.04 1.59 11.85
C ILE A 30 -10.05 2.38 13.15
N GLU A 31 -9.38 3.53 13.21
CA GLU A 31 -9.34 4.39 14.40
C GLU A 31 -10.74 4.86 14.77
N GLN A 32 -11.50 5.36 13.79
CA GLN A 32 -12.88 5.77 13.98
C GLN A 32 -13.79 4.59 14.41
N GLY A 33 -13.60 3.41 13.84
CA GLY A 33 -14.33 2.20 14.22
C GLY A 33 -14.08 1.78 15.67
N VAL A 34 -12.83 1.86 16.13
CA VAL A 34 -12.45 1.58 17.53
C VAL A 34 -13.01 2.65 18.46
N GLU A 35 -12.96 3.93 18.08
CA GLU A 35 -13.48 5.06 18.86
C GLU A 35 -15.01 4.98 19.07
N TYR A 36 -15.74 4.45 18.08
CA TYR A 36 -17.19 4.17 18.20
C TYR A 36 -17.53 2.91 19.04
N GLY A 37 -16.54 2.29 19.68
CA GLY A 37 -16.76 1.16 20.59
C GLY A 37 -16.85 -0.20 19.89
N ALA A 38 -16.21 -0.37 18.72
CA ALA A 38 -16.13 -1.66 18.07
C ALA A 38 -15.51 -2.72 19.02
N PRO A 39 -15.99 -3.98 18.98
CA PRO A 39 -15.51 -5.02 19.89
C PRO A 39 -14.00 -5.29 19.76
N LYS A 40 -13.31 -5.53 20.88
CA LYS A 40 -11.85 -5.81 20.94
C LYS A 40 -11.30 -6.86 19.97
N TYR A 41 -12.13 -7.80 19.50
CA TYR A 41 -11.68 -8.78 18.50
C TYR A 41 -11.47 -8.14 17.12
N MET A 42 -12.21 -7.07 16.78
CA MET A 42 -12.03 -6.32 15.53
C MET A 42 -10.72 -5.55 15.50
N GLU A 43 -10.22 -5.07 16.66
CA GLU A 43 -8.92 -4.39 16.75
C GLU A 43 -7.77 -5.27 16.21
N TRP A 44 -7.75 -6.55 16.55
CA TRP A 44 -6.72 -7.47 16.07
C TRP A 44 -6.82 -7.72 14.56
N TYR A 45 -8.03 -7.94 14.03
CA TYR A 45 -8.24 -8.11 12.59
C TYR A 45 -7.88 -6.85 11.79
N ALA A 46 -8.23 -5.68 12.32
CA ALA A 46 -7.91 -4.39 11.75
C ALA A 46 -6.39 -4.14 11.74
N ALA A 47 -5.71 -4.39 12.87
CA ALA A 47 -4.26 -4.30 12.97
C ALA A 47 -3.54 -5.27 12.01
N PHE A 48 -4.05 -6.50 11.86
CA PHE A 48 -3.53 -7.45 10.89
C PHE A 48 -3.70 -6.97 9.45
N GLY A 49 -4.88 -6.44 9.10
CA GLY A 49 -5.15 -5.83 7.79
C GLY A 49 -4.17 -4.70 7.47
N LEU A 50 -3.96 -3.77 8.42
CA LEU A 50 -2.99 -2.69 8.29
C LEU A 50 -1.57 -3.19 8.03
N VAL A 51 -1.12 -4.22 8.77
CA VAL A 51 0.20 -4.81 8.58
C VAL A 51 0.33 -5.45 7.19
N VAL A 52 -0.70 -6.15 6.70
CA VAL A 52 -0.70 -6.74 5.36
C VAL A 52 -0.62 -5.65 4.29
N THR A 53 -1.39 -4.58 4.39
CA THR A 53 -1.34 -3.45 3.46
C THR A 53 0.03 -2.77 3.47
N LEU A 54 0.66 -2.65 4.64
CA LEU A 54 1.99 -2.07 4.79
C LEU A 54 3.09 -2.95 4.19
N ILE A 55 3.03 -4.27 4.39
CA ILE A 55 3.94 -5.22 3.73
C ILE A 55 3.75 -5.19 2.21
N TRP A 56 2.51 -5.13 1.74
CA TRP A 56 2.21 -5.07 0.31
C TRP A 56 2.81 -3.80 -0.33
N LEU A 57 2.61 -2.63 0.29
CA LEU A 57 3.22 -1.37 -0.14
C LEU A 57 4.75 -1.45 -0.17
N TYR A 58 5.35 -2.06 0.84
CA TYR A 58 6.80 -2.26 0.90
C TYR A 58 7.32 -3.08 -0.30
N LEU A 59 6.66 -4.19 -0.63
CA LEU A 59 7.02 -5.02 -1.77
C LEU A 59 6.82 -4.29 -3.11
N GLU A 60 5.76 -3.49 -3.23
CA GLU A 60 5.49 -2.73 -4.45
C GLU A 60 6.54 -1.62 -4.66
N ILE A 61 6.94 -0.92 -3.60
CA ILE A 61 8.05 0.05 -3.64
C ILE A 61 9.36 -0.63 -4.01
N LEU A 62 9.67 -1.80 -3.43
CA LEU A 62 10.84 -2.58 -3.82
C LEU A 62 10.80 -2.98 -5.29
N ARG A 63 9.64 -3.41 -5.80
CA ARG A 63 9.45 -3.74 -7.22
C ARG A 63 9.64 -2.51 -8.11
N LEU A 64 9.19 -1.35 -7.67
CA LEU A 64 9.42 -0.07 -8.33
C LEU A 64 10.88 0.30 -8.40
N LEU A 65 11.59 0.20 -7.26
CA LEU A 65 13.02 0.45 -7.17
C LEU A 65 13.82 -0.52 -8.04
N MET A 66 13.47 -1.80 -8.05
CA MET A 66 14.06 -2.79 -8.95
C MET A 66 13.86 -2.42 -10.41
N LYS A 67 12.66 -1.98 -10.80
CA LYS A 67 12.34 -1.58 -12.19
C LYS A 67 13.04 -0.27 -12.60
N LEU A 68 13.33 0.61 -11.64
CA LEU A 68 14.15 1.81 -11.81
C LEU A 68 15.64 1.46 -11.95
N GLN A 69 16.13 0.50 -11.17
CA GLN A 69 17.51 0.03 -11.17
C GLN A 69 17.82 -0.87 -12.37
N SER A 70 16.88 -1.71 -12.82
CA SER A 70 17.05 -2.61 -13.97
C SER A 70 16.90 -1.87 -15.32
N ARG A 71 17.13 -0.55 -15.33
CA ARG A 71 17.37 0.23 -16.54
C ARG A 71 18.84 0.07 -16.96
N ASP A 72 19.22 -1.16 -17.31
CA ASP A 72 20.33 -1.52 -18.18
C ASP A 72 19.81 -2.49 -19.25
#